data_AF-A0A813ENY5-F1
#
_entry.id   AF-A0A813ENY5-F1
#
_cell.length_a   1.000
_cell.length_b   1.000
_cell.length_c   1.000
_cell.angle_alpha   90.00
_cell.angle_beta   90.00
_cell.angle_gamma   90.00
#
_symmetry.space_group_name_H-M   'P 1'
#
loop_
_entity.id
_entity.type
_entity.pdbx_description
1 polymer ?
#
loop_
_entity_poly.entity_id
_entity_poly.type
_entity_poly.pdbx_seq_one_letter_code
_entity_poly.pdbx_strand_id
1 'polypeptide(L)'
;MPPVDMPTEIHIGKRNAFKQSRQYVYLWNHTLNIFVCDQTTADGLDGEKMVIVIADSASGQWYVAFEGAMTAHGFVGRRAAFRSQEEFWSAGWHDWQVNRNNDSGEPDWDTQDDSQLSAESRVPPGTVTVALDDQLHQLALTD
;
A
#
# COMPACT_ATOMS: atom_id res chain seq x y z
N MET A 1 10.33 10.98 -12.03
CA MET A 1 10.06 11.84 -10.86
C MET A 1 11.41 12.24 -10.23
N PRO A 2 11.59 13.36 -9.50
CA PRO A 2 12.82 13.54 -8.71
C PRO A 2 12.94 12.41 -7.68
N PRO A 3 14.16 12.01 -7.25
CA PRO A 3 14.33 10.98 -6.24
C PRO A 3 13.56 11.33 -4.98
N VAL A 4 12.77 10.39 -4.47
CA VAL A 4 12.00 10.58 -3.23
C VAL A 4 12.68 9.81 -2.10
N ASP A 5 12.95 10.50 -0.99
CA ASP A 5 13.45 9.86 0.22
C ASP A 5 12.31 9.16 0.96
N MET A 6 12.18 7.87 0.72
CA MET A 6 11.13 7.04 1.28
C MET A 6 11.55 6.37 2.59
N PRO A 7 10.80 6.49 3.70
CA PRO A 7 11.12 5.86 4.97
C PRO A 7 11.05 4.33 4.88
N THR A 8 12.02 3.59 5.42
CA THR A 8 12.04 2.11 5.38
C THR A 8 10.94 1.44 6.20
N GLU A 9 10.24 2.20 7.04
CA GLU A 9 9.11 1.75 7.84
C GLU A 9 8.04 2.85 7.92
N ILE A 10 6.81 2.47 7.63
CA ILE A 10 5.63 3.33 7.76
C ILE A 10 4.49 2.58 8.43
N HIS A 11 3.72 3.30 9.23
CA HIS A 11 2.54 2.78 9.91
C HIS A 11 1.32 3.49 9.34
N ILE A 12 0.36 2.74 8.81
CA ILE A 12 -0.86 3.30 8.21
C ILE A 12 -2.07 2.75 8.95
N GLY A 13 -2.96 3.64 9.39
CA GLY A 13 -4.21 3.21 10.00
C GLY A 13 -5.15 4.34 10.39
N LYS A 14 -6.41 3.98 10.65
CA LYS A 14 -7.38 4.90 11.27
C LYS A 14 -7.00 5.19 12.74
N ARG A 15 -7.56 6.25 13.32
CA ARG A 15 -7.37 6.58 14.75
C ARG A 15 -7.61 5.40 15.69
N ASN A 16 -8.67 4.61 15.44
CA ASN A 16 -8.98 3.45 16.27
C ASN A 16 -8.00 2.29 16.07
N ALA A 17 -7.42 2.14 14.87
CA ALA A 17 -6.39 1.13 14.61
C ALA A 17 -5.14 1.41 15.47
N PHE A 18 -4.66 2.66 15.49
CA PHE A 18 -3.54 3.06 16.35
C PHE A 18 -3.83 2.88 17.85
N LYS A 19 -5.03 3.25 18.31
CA LYS A 19 -5.42 3.05 19.73
C LYS A 19 -5.39 1.58 20.15
N GLN A 20 -5.61 0.67 19.22
CA GLN A 20 -5.65 -0.77 19.45
C GLN A 20 -4.36 -1.48 19.05
N SER A 21 -3.33 -0.76 18.60
CA SER A 21 -2.11 -1.34 18.01
C SER A 21 -2.40 -2.29 16.84
N ARG A 22 -3.37 -1.94 16.01
CA ARG A 22 -3.85 -2.67 14.83
C ARG A 22 -3.61 -1.91 13.52
N GLN A 23 -2.70 -0.94 13.53
CA GLN A 23 -2.25 -0.28 12.31
C GLN A 23 -1.48 -1.27 11.43
N TYR A 24 -1.53 -1.04 10.11
CA TYR A 24 -0.71 -1.75 9.17
C TYR A 24 0.71 -1.23 9.25
N VAL A 25 1.65 -2.11 9.60
CA VAL A 25 3.09 -1.80 9.62
C VAL A 25 3.67 -2.30 8.31
N TYR A 26 4.15 -1.38 7.49
CA TYR A 26 4.80 -1.68 6.23
C TYR A 26 6.30 -1.51 6.39
N LEU A 27 7.04 -2.52 5.97
CA LEU A 27 8.50 -2.54 5.96
C LEU A 27 9.00 -2.57 4.53
N TRP A 28 10.03 -1.79 4.23
CA TRP A 28 10.68 -1.78 2.94
C TRP A 28 11.46 -3.08 2.73
N ASN A 29 11.14 -3.78 1.63
CA ASN A 29 11.89 -4.95 1.18
C ASN A 29 12.91 -4.54 0.13
N HIS A 30 14.19 -4.47 0.51
CA HIS A 30 15.29 -4.08 -0.39
C HIS A 30 15.54 -5.05 -1.55
N THR A 31 15.12 -6.30 -1.44
CA THR A 31 15.30 -7.29 -2.52
C THR A 31 14.29 -7.07 -3.63
N LEU A 32 13.07 -6.65 -3.26
CA LEU A 32 11.94 -6.51 -4.17
C LEU A 32 11.60 -5.05 -4.49
N ASN A 33 12.21 -4.10 -3.78
CA ASN A 33 11.93 -2.67 -3.87
C ASN A 33 10.43 -2.32 -3.68
N ILE A 34 9.79 -2.97 -2.70
CA ILE A 34 8.38 -2.76 -2.36
C ILE A 34 8.17 -2.67 -0.85
N PHE A 35 7.10 -2.01 -0.43
CA PHE A 35 6.63 -2.08 0.95
C PHE A 35 5.79 -3.33 1.17
N VAL A 36 6.08 -4.06 2.24
CA VAL A 36 5.37 -5.29 2.62
C VAL A 36 4.82 -5.15 4.03
N CYS A 37 3.55 -5.50 4.19
CA CYS A 37 2.87 -5.65 5.47
C CYS A 37 2.55 -7.12 5.69
N ASP A 38 2.93 -7.63 6.87
CA ASP A 38 2.63 -9.02 7.27
C ASP A 38 1.17 -9.25 7.66
N GLN A 39 0.37 -8.18 7.70
CA GLN A 39 -1.06 -8.22 7.96
C GLN A 39 -1.84 -8.11 6.64
N THR A 40 -3.07 -8.61 6.67
CA THR A 40 -4.03 -8.52 5.56
C THR A 40 -5.33 -7.89 6.08
N THR A 41 -6.22 -7.48 5.17
CA THR A 41 -7.54 -6.95 5.52
C THR A 41 -8.49 -8.05 6.01
N ALA A 42 -9.72 -7.70 6.39
CA ALA A 42 -10.72 -8.67 6.82
C ALA A 42 -11.09 -9.71 5.74
N ASP A 43 -10.90 -9.39 4.45
CA ASP A 43 -11.15 -10.32 3.35
C ASP A 43 -9.86 -10.92 2.76
N GLY A 44 -8.72 -10.70 3.41
CA GLY A 44 -7.47 -11.36 3.07
C GLY A 44 -7.52 -12.85 3.39
N LEU A 45 -6.78 -13.65 2.62
CA LEU A 45 -6.67 -15.09 2.87
C LEU A 45 -5.49 -15.39 3.81
N ASP A 46 -5.55 -16.55 4.47
CA ASP A 46 -4.46 -16.98 5.34
C ASP A 46 -3.14 -17.14 4.56
N GLY A 47 -2.05 -16.64 5.15
CA GLY A 47 -0.73 -16.60 4.51
C GLY A 47 -0.52 -15.47 3.49
N GLU A 48 -1.53 -14.68 3.14
CA GLU A 48 -1.36 -13.52 2.27
C GLU A 48 -0.66 -12.36 2.99
N LYS A 49 -0.04 -11.52 2.17
CA LYS A 49 0.64 -10.28 2.54
C LYS A 49 -0.02 -9.13 1.81
N MET A 50 0.06 -7.95 2.41
CA MET A 50 -0.33 -6.72 1.73
C MET A 50 0.92 -5.97 1.27
N VAL A 51 0.96 -5.54 0.01
CA VAL A 51 2.07 -4.74 -0.53
C VAL A 51 1.55 -3.47 -1.18
N ILE A 52 2.34 -2.40 -1.18
CA ILE A 52 2.00 -1.17 -1.92
C ILE A 52 2.87 -1.09 -3.18
N VAL A 53 2.22 -0.95 -4.33
CA VAL A 53 2.87 -0.79 -5.64
C VAL A 53 2.44 0.51 -6.31
N ILE A 54 3.24 0.98 -7.26
CA ILE A 54 2.83 2.06 -8.17
C ILE A 54 2.01 1.45 -9.31
N ALA A 55 0.84 2.04 -9.56
CA ALA A 55 0.01 1.77 -10.72
C ALA A 55 -0.18 3.07 -11.51
N ASP A 56 0.40 3.13 -12.70
CA ASP A 56 0.20 4.25 -13.62
C ASP A 56 -1.18 4.18 -14.25
N SER A 57 -1.84 5.34 -14.36
CA SER A 57 -3.13 5.47 -15.03
C SER A 57 -3.17 6.75 -15.87
N ALA A 58 -4.15 6.83 -16.78
CA ALA A 58 -4.38 8.03 -17.57
C ALA A 58 -4.68 9.29 -16.73
N SER A 59 -5.14 9.13 -15.48
CA SER A 59 -5.42 10.23 -14.55
C SER A 59 -4.26 10.54 -13.60
N GLY A 60 -3.08 9.96 -13.84
CA GLY A 60 -1.89 10.10 -13.01
C GLY A 60 -1.53 8.83 -12.23
N GLN A 61 -0.52 8.99 -11.38
CA GLN A 61 0.06 7.91 -10.59
C GLN A 61 -0.83 7.55 -9.41
N TRP A 62 -1.04 6.24 -9.20
CA TRP A 62 -1.72 5.69 -8.04
C TRP A 62 -0.77 4.81 -7.24
N TYR A 63 -0.92 4.84 -5.93
CA TYR A 63 -0.33 3.88 -5.01
C TYR A 63 -1.42 2.91 -4.59
N VAL A 64 -1.23 1.64 -4.87
CA VAL A 64 -2.27 0.62 -4.67
C VAL A 64 -1.76 -0.43 -3.70
N ALA A 65 -2.51 -0.62 -2.61
CA ALA A 65 -2.29 -1.71 -1.67
C ALA A 65 -2.95 -2.98 -2.19
N PHE A 66 -2.18 -4.01 -2.49
CA PHE A 66 -2.65 -5.32 -2.95
C PHE A 66 -2.50 -6.37 -1.87
N GLU A 67 -3.49 -7.24 -1.74
CA GLU A 67 -3.38 -8.51 -1.03
C GLU A 67 -2.96 -9.61 -2.02
N GLY A 68 -2.08 -10.50 -1.57
CA GLY A 68 -1.59 -11.59 -2.41
C GLY A 68 -0.51 -12.42 -1.73
N ALA A 69 0.17 -13.26 -2.50
CA ALA A 69 1.16 -14.19 -1.99
C ALA A 69 2.58 -13.81 -2.40
N MET A 70 3.51 -13.97 -1.46
CA MET A 70 4.94 -13.95 -1.77
C MET A 70 5.35 -15.30 -2.36
N THR A 71 5.87 -15.30 -3.59
CA THR A 71 6.39 -16.48 -4.27
C THR A 71 7.89 -16.40 -4.47
N ALA A 72 8.52 -17.50 -4.90
CA ALA A 72 9.93 -17.51 -5.28
C ALA A 72 10.27 -16.56 -6.44
N HIS A 73 9.27 -16.13 -7.21
CA HIS A 73 9.42 -15.25 -8.36
C HIS A 73 8.97 -13.80 -8.08
N GLY A 74 8.58 -13.50 -6.84
CA GLY A 74 8.06 -12.19 -6.44
C GLY A 74 6.64 -12.25 -5.89
N PHE A 75 6.04 -11.09 -5.73
CA PHE A 75 4.67 -10.94 -5.24
C PHE A 75 3.65 -11.20 -6.36
N VAL A 76 2.68 -12.07 -6.08
CA VAL A 76 1.52 -12.30 -6.96
C VAL A 76 0.29 -11.72 -6.29
N GLY A 77 -0.17 -10.58 -6.81
CA GLY A 77 -1.37 -9.89 -6.32
C GLY A 77 -2.64 -10.66 -6.66
N ARG A 78 -3.52 -10.82 -5.68
CA ARG A 78 -4.86 -11.42 -5.83
C ARG A 78 -5.94 -10.35 -5.99
N ARG A 79 -5.93 -9.32 -5.14
CA ARG A 79 -6.87 -8.20 -5.24
C ARG A 79 -6.24 -6.90 -4.76
N ALA A 80 -6.69 -5.79 -5.33
CA ALA A 80 -6.42 -4.47 -4.78
C ALA A 80 -7.37 -4.20 -3.60
N ALA A 81 -6.87 -3.66 -2.49
CA ALA A 81 -7.68 -3.35 -1.31
C ALA A 81 -7.92 -1.84 -1.18
N PHE A 82 -6.87 -1.04 -1.34
CA PHE A 82 -6.90 0.41 -1.20
C PHE A 82 -6.07 1.07 -2.29
N ARG A 83 -6.41 2.31 -2.65
CA ARG A 83 -5.52 3.16 -3.46
C ARG A 83 -5.54 4.63 -3.05
N SER A 84 -4.45 5.34 -3.29
CA SER A 84 -4.36 6.80 -3.10
C SER A 84 -3.49 7.42 -4.18
N GLN A 85 -3.70 8.71 -4.49
CA GLN A 85 -2.76 9.50 -5.29
C GLN A 85 -1.83 10.34 -4.40
N GLU A 86 -2.07 10.34 -3.08
CA GLU A 86 -1.28 11.11 -2.13
C GLU A 86 0.05 10.43 -1.82
N GLU A 87 1.03 11.25 -1.43
CA GLU A 87 2.34 10.80 -0.96
C GLU A 87 2.23 10.12 0.41
N PHE A 88 1.72 8.89 0.42
CA PHE A 88 1.37 8.14 1.64
C PHE A 88 2.54 7.91 2.60
N TRP A 89 3.77 8.11 2.15
CA TRP A 89 4.99 8.03 2.95
C TRP A 89 5.29 9.28 3.76
N SER A 90 4.66 10.40 3.44
CA SER A 90 4.70 11.59 4.28
C SER A 90 3.89 11.34 5.55
N ALA A 91 4.38 11.81 6.69
CA ALA A 91 3.61 11.70 7.93
C ALA A 91 2.40 12.65 7.86
N GLY A 92 1.19 12.14 8.07
CA GLY A 92 -0.02 12.94 7.91
C GLY A 92 -1.29 12.11 7.71
N TRP A 93 -2.39 12.82 7.47
CA TRP A 93 -3.65 12.20 7.05
C TRP A 93 -3.69 12.13 5.54
N HIS A 94 -4.08 10.97 5.02
CA HIS A 94 -4.22 10.71 3.60
C HIS A 94 -5.54 10.02 3.32
N ASP A 95 -6.15 10.38 2.20
CA ASP A 95 -7.37 9.76 1.73
C ASP A 95 -7.07 8.57 0.82
N TRP A 96 -7.70 7.46 1.14
CA TRP A 96 -7.62 6.21 0.40
C TRP A 96 -8.99 5.82 -0.12
N GLN A 97 -9.06 5.51 -1.40
CA GLN A 97 -10.22 4.86 -2.01
C GLN A 97 -10.21 3.37 -1.67
N VAL A 98 -11.36 2.86 -1.27
CA VAL A 98 -11.55 1.46 -0.91
C VAL A 98 -12.06 0.71 -2.14
N ASN A 99 -11.51 -0.48 -2.39
CA ASN A 99 -12.11 -1.41 -3.34
C ASN A 99 -13.33 -2.08 -2.70
N ARG A 100 -14.52 -1.92 -3.31
CA ARG A 100 -15.76 -2.57 -2.87
C ARG A 100 -15.91 -3.99 -3.38
N ASN A 101 -15.18 -4.34 -4.43
CA ASN A 101 -15.12 -5.70 -4.92
C ASN A 101 -14.22 -6.52 -4.01
N ASN A 102 -14.85 -7.31 -3.12
CA ASN A 102 -14.11 -8.09 -2.16
C ASN A 102 -13.49 -9.38 -2.76
N ASP A 103 -13.92 -9.77 -3.94
CA ASP A 103 -13.45 -10.98 -4.62
C ASP A 103 -12.18 -10.71 -5.46
N SER A 104 -11.59 -11.78 -6.01
CA SER A 104 -10.57 -11.64 -7.06
C SER A 104 -11.23 -11.14 -8.35
N GLY A 105 -10.82 -9.99 -8.88
CA GLY A 105 -11.39 -9.44 -10.11
C GLY A 105 -11.06 -7.97 -10.31
N GLU A 106 -11.77 -7.34 -11.25
CA GLU A 106 -11.63 -5.91 -11.53
C GLU A 106 -12.02 -5.09 -10.28
N PRO A 107 -11.17 -4.16 -9.81
CA PRO A 107 -11.50 -3.35 -8.65
C PRO A 107 -12.72 -2.44 -8.90
N ASP A 108 -13.66 -2.43 -7.96
CA ASP A 108 -14.78 -1.48 -7.91
C ASP A 108 -14.46 -0.39 -6.89
N TRP A 109 -13.70 0.60 -7.34
CA TRP A 109 -13.25 1.69 -6.48
C TRP A 109 -14.40 2.59 -6.06
N ASP A 110 -14.56 2.80 -4.74
CA ASP A 110 -15.50 3.80 -4.26
C ASP A 110 -14.95 5.21 -4.50
N THR A 111 -15.58 5.93 -5.43
CA THR A 111 -15.21 7.29 -5.82
C THR A 111 -16.11 8.37 -5.21
N GLN A 112 -17.03 8.02 -4.30
CA GLN A 112 -17.87 9.02 -3.62
C GLN A 112 -17.09 9.63 -2.43
N ASP A 113 -17.14 10.97 -2.29
CA ASP A 113 -16.40 11.70 -1.26
C ASP A 113 -16.71 11.25 0.18
N ASP A 114 -17.92 10.73 0.42
CA ASP A 114 -18.38 10.29 1.74
C ASP A 114 -17.89 8.88 2.14
N SER A 115 -17.24 8.16 1.21
CA SER A 115 -16.78 6.78 1.39
C SER A 115 -15.26 6.64 1.48
N GLN A 116 -14.52 7.75 1.39
CA GLN A 116 -13.06 7.74 1.45
C GLN A 116 -12.57 7.33 2.85
N LEU A 117 -11.53 6.53 2.87
CA LEU A 117 -10.89 6.05 4.09
C LEU A 117 -9.75 7.01 4.45
N SER A 118 -10.01 8.01 5.29
CA SER A 118 -8.90 8.79 5.84
C SER A 118 -8.09 7.93 6.81
N ALA A 119 -6.82 7.72 6.50
CA ALA A 119 -5.87 7.00 7.32
C ALA A 119 -4.68 7.90 7.66
N GLU A 120 -4.13 7.74 8.86
CA GLU A 120 -2.93 8.46 9.27
C GLU A 120 -1.72 7.59 8.94
N SER A 121 -0.77 8.18 8.20
CA SER A 121 0.58 7.66 8.03
C SER A 121 1.48 8.22 9.13
N ARG A 122 2.16 7.33 9.85
CA ARG A 122 3.21 7.67 10.82
C ARG A 122 4.52 7.04 10.40
N VAL A 123 5.59 7.81 10.55
CA VAL A 123 6.97 7.35 10.37
C VAL A 123 7.61 7.25 11.74
N PRO A 124 8.05 6.05 12.18
CA PRO A 124 8.75 5.91 13.45
C PRO A 124 10.01 6.79 13.54
N PRO A 125 10.35 7.28 14.75
CA PRO A 125 11.58 8.03 14.93
C PRO A 125 12.80 7.14 14.66
N GLY A 126 13.78 7.67 13.92
CA GLY A 126 15.00 6.93 13.57
C GLY A 126 14.87 6.01 12.36
N THR A 127 13.71 5.99 11.69
CA THR A 127 13.57 5.34 10.38
C THR A 127 14.54 5.94 9.38
N VAL A 128 15.26 5.07 8.67
CA VAL A 128 16.18 5.46 7.60
C VAL A 128 15.38 5.69 6.32
N THR A 129 15.87 6.53 5.42
CA THR A 129 15.26 6.72 4.10
C THR A 129 16.02 5.95 3.03
N VAL A 130 15.28 5.48 2.02
CA VAL A 130 15.82 4.96 0.77
C VAL A 130 15.47 5.94 -0.34
N ALA A 131 16.43 6.24 -1.20
CA ALA A 131 16.16 6.99 -2.40
C ALA A 131 15.40 6.07 -3.36
N LEU A 132 14.13 6.39 -3.60
CA LEU A 132 13.36 5.77 -4.65
C LEU A 132 13.64 6.53 -5.95
N ASP A 133 14.27 5.84 -6.89
CA ASP A 133 14.19 6.21 -8.30
C ASP A 133 12.81 5.81 -8.84
N ASP A 134 12.57 6.03 -10.15
CA ASP A 134 11.34 5.60 -10.82
C ASP A 134 11.22 4.06 -10.89
N GLN A 135 11.64 3.29 -9.86
CA GLN A 135 11.64 1.82 -9.79
C GLN A 135 11.00 1.23 -8.53
N LEU A 136 9.96 1.87 -7.97
CA LEU A 136 8.88 1.11 -7.30
C LEU A 136 8.13 0.17 -8.29
N HIS A 137 8.64 0.09 -9.52
CA HIS A 137 8.32 -0.84 -10.57
C HIS A 137 9.01 -2.17 -10.30
N GLN A 138 8.42 -2.99 -9.43
CA GLN A 138 8.26 -4.38 -9.84
C GLN A 138 7.14 -5.04 -9.04
N LEU A 139 6.27 -5.71 -9.81
CA LEU A 139 5.17 -6.59 -9.40
C LEU A 139 3.76 -5.99 -9.53
N ALA A 140 3.56 -5.12 -10.52
CA ALA A 140 2.33 -5.18 -11.31
C ALA A 140 2.60 -6.04 -12.55
N LEU A 141 2.14 -7.30 -12.52
CA LEU A 141 1.84 -8.16 -13.67
C LEU A 141 2.97 -8.34 -14.71
N THR A 142 3.73 -9.43 -14.58
CA THR A 142 4.18 -10.13 -15.81
C THR A 142 3.13 -11.18 -16.13
N ASP A 143 2.64 -11.14 -17.37
CA ASP A 143 1.54 -11.91 -17.95
C ASP A 143 1.41 -13.38 -17.52
#